data_AF-A0A1P8M476-F1
#
_entry.id   AF-A0A1P8M476-F1
#
_cell.length_a   1.000
_cell.length_b   1.000
_cell.length_c   1.000
_cell.angle_alpha   90.00
_cell.angle_beta   90.00
_cell.angle_gamma   90.00
#
_symmetry.space_group_name_H-M   'P 1'
#
loop_
_entity.id
_entity.type
_entity.pdbx_description
1 polymer ?
#
loop_
_entity_poly.entity_id
_entity_poly.type
_entity_poly.pdbx_seq_one_letter_code
_entity_poly.pdbx_strand_id
1 'polypeptide(L)'
;MKKTALGVLALAGTLCVQLATAAPSTASERPVTTKTVTKGEGLTAEFDRTDGCIQTRVSMFGSVFTVRGSAASEKLGVVSVTQTDICTFTTLINGFAEAEALDLRVRDALARGHLKMSMEFTDFADSDNPAVLPMTVNVSFRATAPATATSAKSKSMSEGIRFVSSRGTKSRPVAVKGTVTLGAQKVVAPDIPSYFATIGSVITKEKTVTR
;
A
#
# COMPACT_ATOMS: atom_id res chain seq x y z
N MET A 1 -12.70 48.29 -1.82
CA MET A 1 -13.83 47.33 -1.71
C MET A 1 -13.34 45.97 -2.20
N LYS A 2 -13.07 45.00 -1.30
CA LYS A 2 -13.73 43.67 -1.19
C LYS A 2 -14.29 43.15 -2.53
N LYS A 3 -13.90 41.96 -3.01
CA LYS A 3 -14.22 40.65 -2.39
C LYS A 3 -13.13 39.58 -2.60
N THR A 4 -12.81 38.94 -1.48
CA THR A 4 -12.29 37.57 -1.35
C THR A 4 -13.24 36.55 -1.99
N ALA A 5 -12.66 35.56 -2.66
CA ALA A 5 -13.26 34.23 -2.80
C ALA A 5 -12.14 33.19 -2.85
N LEU A 6 -11.82 32.64 -1.68
CA LEU A 6 -11.21 31.33 -1.54
C LEU A 6 -12.14 30.33 -2.25
N GLY A 7 -11.80 29.98 -3.49
CA GLY A 7 -12.36 28.82 -4.15
C GLY A 7 -11.45 27.65 -3.88
N VAL A 8 -11.76 26.85 -2.86
CA VAL A 8 -11.20 25.51 -2.68
C VAL A 8 -11.63 24.70 -3.90
N LEU A 9 -10.78 24.69 -4.93
CA LEU A 9 -10.86 23.75 -6.02
C LEU A 9 -10.46 22.39 -5.44
N ALA A 10 -11.49 21.67 -4.97
CA ALA A 10 -11.40 20.24 -4.74
C ALA A 10 -10.97 19.59 -6.06
N LEU A 11 -9.66 19.31 -6.18
CA LEU A 11 -9.09 18.47 -7.22
C LEU A 11 -9.65 17.05 -7.04
N ALA A 12 -10.84 16.84 -7.60
CA ALA A 12 -11.44 15.54 -7.82
C ALA A 12 -10.62 14.80 -8.88
N GLY A 13 -9.51 14.22 -8.47
CA GLY A 13 -8.67 13.46 -9.38
C GLY A 13 -7.31 13.16 -8.79
N THR A 14 -7.22 12.16 -7.92
CA THR A 14 -5.96 11.41 -7.80
C THR A 14 -6.19 10.08 -7.11
N LEU A 15 -5.91 9.00 -7.83
CA LEU A 15 -5.54 7.75 -7.20
C LEU A 15 -4.15 7.99 -6.60
N CYS A 16 -4.13 8.40 -5.33
CA CYS A 16 -2.88 8.52 -4.57
C CYS A 16 -2.42 7.11 -4.21
N VAL A 17 -1.36 6.68 -4.88
CA VAL A 17 -0.49 5.59 -4.43
C VAL A 17 0.91 6.23 -4.38
N GLN A 18 1.37 6.54 -3.18
CA GLN A 18 2.76 6.90 -2.77
C GLN A 18 3.00 6.00 -1.52
N LEU A 19 4.07 5.22 -1.35
CA LEU A 19 5.37 5.57 -0.72
C LEU A 19 6.49 4.52 -0.99
N ALA A 20 7.79 4.92 -0.87
CA ALA A 20 8.89 5.08 -1.86
C ALA A 20 10.38 4.72 -1.42
N THR A 21 11.01 3.52 -1.58
CA THR A 21 12.47 3.12 -1.72
C THR A 21 12.88 1.70 -2.30
N ALA A 22 14.02 1.66 -3.01
CA ALA A 22 14.49 0.70 -4.04
C ALA A 22 15.14 -0.66 -3.65
N ALA A 23 15.27 -1.57 -4.64
CA ALA A 23 16.28 -2.64 -4.70
C ALA A 23 16.71 -2.93 -6.17
N PRO A 24 17.95 -3.44 -6.43
CA PRO A 24 18.67 -3.27 -7.69
C PRO A 24 18.26 -4.25 -8.81
N SER A 25 18.35 -3.78 -10.06
CA SER A 25 18.07 -4.57 -11.26
C SER A 25 19.28 -5.38 -11.71
N THR A 26 19.14 -6.69 -11.84
CA THR A 26 20.03 -7.53 -12.66
C THR A 26 19.38 -7.78 -14.01
N ALA A 27 20.00 -7.27 -15.07
CA ALA A 27 19.58 -7.45 -16.45
C ALA A 27 20.24 -8.69 -17.07
N SER A 28 19.45 -9.63 -17.61
CA SER A 28 19.71 -10.26 -18.91
C SER A 28 18.59 -11.23 -19.29
N GLU A 29 17.58 -10.75 -20.02
CA GLU A 29 16.84 -11.51 -21.04
C GLU A 29 15.86 -10.53 -21.71
N ARG A 30 15.73 -10.57 -23.05
CA ARG A 30 14.76 -9.72 -23.75
C ARG A 30 13.35 -10.23 -23.44
N PRO A 31 12.52 -9.52 -22.66
CA PRO A 31 11.22 -10.04 -22.24
C PRO A 31 10.22 -9.94 -23.41
N VAL A 32 9.54 -11.03 -23.74
CA VAL A 32 8.38 -10.98 -24.64
C VAL A 32 7.26 -10.22 -23.94
N THR A 33 6.97 -9.00 -24.40
CA THR A 33 5.96 -8.13 -23.78
C THR A 33 4.56 -8.51 -24.28
N THR A 34 3.85 -9.37 -23.54
CA THR A 34 2.43 -9.66 -23.83
C THR A 34 1.53 -8.75 -23.00
N LYS A 35 0.77 -7.86 -23.65
CA LYS A 35 -0.20 -6.98 -22.96
C LYS A 35 -1.36 -7.79 -22.41
N THR A 36 -1.25 -8.23 -21.16
CA THR A 36 -2.32 -8.95 -20.48
C THR A 36 -3.06 -8.02 -19.53
N VAL A 37 -4.39 -7.98 -19.65
CA VAL A 37 -5.23 -7.17 -18.76
C VAL A 37 -5.46 -7.95 -17.48
N THR A 38 -5.12 -7.37 -16.34
CA THR A 38 -5.54 -7.87 -15.03
C THR A 38 -6.69 -7.03 -14.49
N LYS A 39 -7.55 -7.65 -13.68
CA LYS A 39 -8.63 -6.97 -12.94
C LYS A 39 -8.71 -7.51 -11.53
N GLY A 40 -9.04 -6.67 -10.57
CA GLY A 40 -9.24 -7.08 -9.18
C GLY A 40 -9.44 -5.90 -8.25
N GLU A 41 -9.04 -6.07 -7.00
CA GLU A 41 -9.23 -5.12 -5.92
C GLU A 41 -7.94 -4.93 -5.11
N GLY A 42 -7.79 -3.73 -4.55
CA GLY A 42 -6.65 -3.34 -3.75
C GLY A 42 -7.07 -2.51 -2.55
N LEU A 43 -6.30 -2.64 -1.48
CA LEU A 43 -6.41 -1.94 -0.21
C LEU A 43 -5.06 -1.29 0.06
N THR A 44 -5.06 -0.02 0.46
CA THR A 44 -3.86 0.66 0.95
C THR A 44 -4.18 1.46 2.21
N ALA A 45 -3.24 1.52 3.14
CA ALA A 45 -3.30 2.37 4.32
C ALA A 45 -1.92 2.86 4.71
N GLU A 46 -1.86 4.08 5.22
CA GLU A 46 -0.68 4.70 5.79
C GLU A 46 -1.00 5.26 7.18
N PHE A 47 -0.06 5.05 8.08
CA PHE A 47 -0.12 5.46 9.47
C PHE A 47 1.15 6.24 9.81
N ASP A 48 1.00 7.34 10.54
CA ASP A 48 2.10 8.11 11.12
C ASP A 48 1.74 8.37 12.59
N ARG A 49 2.67 8.06 13.48
CA ARG A 49 2.54 8.31 14.91
C ARG A 49 3.87 8.80 15.44
N THR A 50 3.80 9.84 16.26
CA THR A 50 4.93 10.29 17.07
C THR A 50 4.60 10.07 18.54
N ASP A 51 5.50 9.41 19.27
CA ASP A 51 5.42 9.17 20.72
C ASP A 51 6.73 9.63 21.37
N GLY A 52 6.70 10.79 22.02
CA GLY A 52 7.91 11.47 22.47
C GLY A 52 8.87 11.77 21.32
N CYS A 53 10.10 11.24 21.40
CA CYS A 53 11.12 11.36 20.35
C CYS A 53 10.99 10.31 19.24
N ILE A 54 10.03 9.39 19.30
CA ILE A 54 9.95 8.28 18.34
C ILE A 54 8.86 8.55 17.30
N GLN A 55 9.24 8.73 16.04
CA GLN A 55 8.33 8.74 14.91
C GLN A 55 8.26 7.36 14.27
N THR A 56 7.07 6.83 14.08
CA THR A 56 6.80 5.56 13.40
C THR A 56 5.90 5.79 12.19
N ARG A 57 6.33 5.33 11.02
CA ARG A 57 5.54 5.30 9.79
C ARG A 57 5.33 3.87 9.35
N VAL A 58 4.08 3.55 9.02
CA VAL A 58 3.70 2.24 8.52
C VAL A 58 2.90 2.43 7.24
N SER A 59 3.35 1.83 6.15
CA SER A 59 2.61 1.77 4.88
C SER A 59 2.26 0.32 4.59
N MET A 60 1.02 0.06 4.16
CA MET A 60 0.60 -1.28 3.78
C MET A 60 -0.20 -1.27 2.50
N PHE A 61 -0.01 -2.32 1.71
CA PHE A 61 -0.74 -2.58 0.50
C PHE A 61 -1.14 -4.04 0.44
N GLY A 62 -2.36 -4.30 -0.01
CA GLY A 62 -2.84 -5.65 -0.33
C GLY A 62 -3.67 -5.62 -1.58
N SER A 63 -3.46 -6.57 -2.49
CA SER A 63 -4.27 -6.72 -3.69
C SER A 63 -4.51 -8.16 -4.07
N VAL A 64 -5.65 -8.39 -4.72
CA VAL A 64 -5.99 -9.64 -5.39
C VAL A 64 -6.39 -9.26 -6.80
N PHE A 65 -5.79 -9.90 -7.79
CA PHE A 65 -6.09 -9.62 -9.19
C PHE A 65 -6.01 -10.87 -10.05
N THR A 66 -6.84 -10.92 -11.07
CA THR A 66 -6.88 -12.04 -12.02
C THR A 66 -6.39 -11.57 -13.37
N VAL A 67 -5.43 -12.30 -13.91
CA VAL A 67 -4.94 -12.13 -15.28
C VAL A 67 -5.98 -12.70 -16.24
N ARG A 68 -6.35 -11.97 -17.29
CA ARG A 68 -7.28 -12.48 -18.32
C ARG A 68 -6.75 -13.78 -18.91
N GLY A 69 -7.54 -14.85 -18.85
CA GLY A 69 -7.16 -16.19 -19.32
C GLY A 69 -6.50 -17.07 -18.26
N SER A 70 -6.22 -16.55 -17.07
CA SER A 70 -5.82 -17.36 -15.91
C SER A 70 -7.05 -17.85 -15.14
N ALA A 71 -7.01 -19.10 -14.69
CA ALA A 71 -8.00 -19.64 -13.75
C ALA A 71 -7.71 -19.23 -12.30
N ALA A 72 -6.48 -18.85 -11.98
CA ALA A 72 -6.04 -18.48 -10.64
C ALA A 72 -5.89 -16.96 -10.48
N SER A 73 -6.36 -16.45 -9.35
CA SER A 73 -6.08 -15.08 -8.91
C SER A 73 -4.70 -14.99 -8.28
N GLU A 74 -3.96 -13.96 -8.64
CA GLU A 74 -2.70 -13.58 -8.01
C GLU A 74 -2.97 -12.66 -6.81
N LYS A 75 -2.10 -12.76 -5.81
CA LYS A 75 -2.18 -11.99 -4.57
C LYS A 75 -0.85 -11.28 -4.36
N LEU A 76 -0.90 -10.03 -3.93
CA LEU A 76 0.28 -9.26 -3.57
C LEU A 76 -0.01 -8.50 -2.29
N GLY A 77 0.83 -8.68 -1.27
CA GLY A 77 0.77 -7.94 -0.02
C GLY A 77 2.14 -7.40 0.31
N VAL A 78 2.22 -6.15 0.73
CA VAL A 78 3.47 -5.48 1.10
C VAL A 78 3.22 -4.61 2.32
N VAL A 79 4.18 -4.58 3.24
CA VAL A 79 4.20 -3.65 4.36
C VAL A 79 5.60 -3.03 4.44
N SER A 80 5.68 -1.73 4.69
CA SER A 80 6.92 -1.06 5.09
C SER A 80 6.74 -0.40 6.45
N VAL A 81 7.81 -0.45 7.25
CA VAL A 81 7.87 0.19 8.57
C VAL A 81 9.18 0.95 8.68
N THR A 82 9.07 2.22 9.06
CA THR A 82 10.20 3.05 9.42
C THR A 82 9.97 3.63 10.81
N GLN A 83 10.95 3.49 11.69
CA GLN A 83 10.95 4.11 13.00
C GLN A 83 12.24 4.93 13.15
N THR A 84 12.09 6.18 13.55
CA THR A 84 13.21 7.12 13.71
C THR A 84 13.10 7.80 15.06
N ASP A 85 14.21 7.86 15.79
CA ASP A 85 14.37 8.81 16.89
C ASP A 85 14.63 10.19 16.28
N ILE A 86 13.63 11.07 16.33
CA ILE A 86 13.70 12.41 15.75
C ILE A 86 14.53 13.39 16.59
N CYS A 87 14.87 13.03 17.84
CA CYS A 87 15.71 13.84 18.70
C CYS A 87 17.19 13.60 18.42
N THR A 88 17.56 12.35 18.07
CA THR A 88 18.94 11.98 17.73
C THR A 88 19.17 11.76 16.23
N PHE A 89 18.10 11.80 15.42
CA PHE A 89 18.09 11.44 13.99
C PHE A 89 18.58 10.00 13.72
N THR A 90 18.35 9.09 14.67
CA THR A 90 18.76 7.68 14.55
C THR A 90 17.63 6.84 13.99
N THR A 91 17.92 6.05 12.95
CA THR A 91 16.99 5.02 12.45
C THR A 91 16.98 3.84 13.42
N LEU A 92 15.79 3.49 13.91
CA LEU A 92 15.58 2.38 14.85
C LEU A 92 15.01 1.15 14.15
N ILE A 93 14.16 1.35 13.14
CA ILE A 93 13.60 0.31 12.28
C ILE A 93 13.57 0.87 10.87
N ASN A 94 14.02 0.10 9.89
CA ASN A 94 13.83 0.44 8.49
C ASN A 94 13.72 -0.83 7.67
N GLY A 95 12.52 -1.17 7.24
CA GLY A 95 12.33 -2.41 6.52
C GLY A 95 11.02 -2.50 5.77
N PHE A 96 10.93 -3.57 4.99
CA PHE A 96 9.74 -3.95 4.27
C PHE A 96 9.58 -5.47 4.30
N ALA A 97 8.38 -5.91 3.99
CA ALA A 97 8.00 -7.30 3.98
C ALA A 97 6.98 -7.55 2.87
N GLU A 98 7.11 -8.71 2.21
CA GLU A 98 6.11 -9.21 1.27
C GLU A 98 5.29 -10.32 1.93
N ALA A 99 4.00 -10.36 1.65
CA ALA A 99 3.09 -11.31 2.29
C ALA A 99 3.34 -12.74 1.82
N GLU A 100 3.68 -13.63 2.76
CA GLU A 100 3.70 -15.09 2.54
C GLU A 100 2.29 -15.65 2.44
N ALA A 101 1.38 -15.13 3.28
CA ALA A 101 -0.04 -15.44 3.22
C ALA A 101 -0.87 -14.16 3.22
N LEU A 102 -1.88 -14.13 2.35
CA LEU A 102 -2.80 -13.00 2.21
C LEU A 102 -4.26 -13.48 2.09
N ASP A 103 -5.11 -13.00 3.01
CA ASP A 103 -6.56 -13.04 2.90
C ASP A 103 -7.09 -11.61 2.78
N LEU A 104 -7.51 -11.26 1.57
CA LEU A 104 -8.12 -9.99 1.24
C LEU A 104 -9.54 -10.23 0.76
N ARG A 105 -10.46 -9.48 1.36
CA ARG A 105 -11.87 -9.50 0.99
C ARG A 105 -12.36 -8.08 0.81
N VAL A 106 -12.85 -7.78 -0.38
CA VAL A 106 -13.52 -6.51 -0.67
C VAL A 106 -14.97 -6.81 -1.03
N ARG A 107 -15.90 -6.07 -0.42
CA ARG A 107 -17.34 -6.30 -0.53
C ARG A 107 -18.08 -4.99 -0.79
N ASP A 108 -19.37 -5.12 -1.08
CA ASP A 108 -20.32 -4.01 -1.11
C ASP A 108 -19.88 -2.88 -2.06
N ALA A 109 -19.45 -3.23 -3.28
CA ALA A 109 -18.95 -2.26 -4.26
C ALA A 109 -17.86 -1.33 -3.71
N LEU A 110 -16.83 -1.94 -3.10
CA LEU A 110 -15.68 -1.31 -2.46
C LEU A 110 -16.01 -0.58 -1.14
N ALA A 111 -17.20 -0.78 -0.54
CA ALA A 111 -17.56 -0.08 0.69
C ALA A 111 -16.94 -0.70 1.96
N ARG A 112 -16.56 -1.98 1.91
CA ARG A 112 -15.92 -2.70 3.01
C ARG A 112 -14.75 -3.52 2.52
N GLY A 113 -13.69 -3.55 3.32
CA GLY A 113 -12.49 -4.33 3.07
C GLY A 113 -11.99 -5.02 4.33
N HIS A 114 -11.35 -6.17 4.18
CA HIS A 114 -10.59 -6.83 5.23
C HIS A 114 -9.27 -7.30 4.63
N LEU A 115 -8.17 -7.03 5.34
CA LEU A 115 -6.82 -7.43 4.96
C LEU A 115 -6.17 -8.16 6.14
N LYS A 116 -5.84 -9.43 5.92
CA LYS A 116 -5.01 -10.23 6.81
C LYS A 116 -3.77 -10.70 6.08
N MET A 117 -2.60 -10.42 6.66
CA MET A 117 -1.32 -10.84 6.09
C MET A 117 -0.41 -11.42 7.18
N SER A 118 0.40 -12.41 6.82
CA SER A 118 1.56 -12.85 7.57
C SER A 118 2.79 -12.81 6.67
N MET A 119 3.92 -12.41 7.23
CA MET A 119 5.17 -12.19 6.50
C MET A 119 6.38 -12.25 7.42
N GLU A 120 7.55 -12.53 6.84
CA GLU A 120 8.85 -12.23 7.44
C GLU A 120 9.25 -10.79 7.09
N PHE A 121 9.55 -10.00 8.11
CA PHE A 121 10.00 -8.62 7.97
C PHE A 121 11.51 -8.56 8.18
N THR A 122 12.21 -7.93 7.24
CA THR A 122 13.65 -7.71 7.35
C THR A 122 13.90 -6.26 7.75
N ASP A 123 14.50 -6.07 8.92
CA ASP A 123 14.93 -4.77 9.43
C ASP A 123 16.38 -4.48 9.02
N PHE A 124 16.57 -3.36 8.34
CA PHE A 124 17.86 -2.83 7.87
C PHE A 124 18.31 -1.60 8.65
N ALA A 125 17.81 -1.38 9.87
CA ALA A 125 18.30 -0.31 10.74
C ALA A 125 19.81 -0.46 11.03
N ASP A 126 20.29 -1.69 11.21
CA ASP A 126 21.70 -2.08 11.09
C ASP A 126 21.89 -2.81 9.75
N SER A 127 22.49 -2.13 8.78
CA SER A 127 22.69 -2.70 7.44
C SER A 127 23.69 -3.86 7.41
N ASP A 128 24.59 -3.93 8.39
CA ASP A 128 25.62 -4.98 8.45
C ASP A 128 25.06 -6.25 9.13
N ASN A 129 24.03 -6.10 9.97
CA ASN A 129 23.36 -7.21 10.65
C ASN A 129 21.82 -7.11 10.53
N PRO A 130 21.25 -7.36 9.35
CA PRO A 130 19.80 -7.31 9.18
C PRO A 130 19.08 -8.31 10.09
N ALA A 131 18.04 -7.86 10.79
CA ALA A 131 17.25 -8.72 11.67
C ALA A 131 15.96 -9.16 10.95
N VAL A 132 15.61 -10.45 11.08
CA VAL A 132 14.35 -10.98 10.55
C VAL A 132 13.36 -11.19 11.69
N LEU A 133 12.17 -10.63 11.56
CA LEU A 133 11.12 -10.65 12.57
C LEU A 133 9.79 -11.09 11.96
N PRO A 134 8.97 -11.89 12.66
CA PRO A 134 7.63 -12.20 12.18
C PRO A 134 6.75 -10.95 12.21
N MET A 135 6.00 -10.69 11.14
CA MET A 135 5.04 -9.61 11.06
C MET A 135 3.64 -10.11 10.71
N THR A 136 2.63 -9.53 11.37
CA THR A 136 1.23 -9.80 11.06
C THR A 136 0.44 -8.51 10.88
N VAL A 137 -0.46 -8.53 9.90
CA VAL A 137 -1.43 -7.47 9.65
C VAL A 137 -2.82 -8.05 9.77
N ASN A 138 -3.68 -7.36 10.52
CA ASN A 138 -5.10 -7.66 10.59
C ASN A 138 -5.89 -6.36 10.70
N VAL A 139 -6.42 -5.89 9.58
CA VAL A 139 -7.10 -4.60 9.50
C VAL A 139 -8.41 -4.68 8.70
N SER A 140 -9.36 -3.87 9.11
CA SER A 140 -10.65 -3.68 8.46
C SER A 140 -10.78 -2.26 7.92
N PHE A 141 -11.36 -2.16 6.73
CA PHE A 141 -11.56 -0.91 6.01
C PHE A 141 -13.05 -0.63 5.85
N ARG A 142 -13.45 0.62 6.08
CA ARG A 142 -14.83 1.09 5.88
C ARG A 142 -14.85 2.38 5.09
N ALA A 143 -15.62 2.41 4.01
CA ALA A 143 -15.78 3.61 3.21
C ALA A 143 -16.29 4.81 4.03
N THR A 144 -15.65 5.95 3.81
CA THR A 144 -16.00 7.24 4.41
C THR A 144 -16.61 8.19 3.39
N ALA A 145 -16.46 7.91 2.09
CA ALA A 145 -17.05 8.72 1.02
C ALA A 145 -17.51 7.87 -0.19
N PRO A 146 -18.26 8.47 -1.14
CA PRO A 146 -18.61 7.85 -2.42
C PRO A 146 -17.38 7.45 -3.25
N ALA A 147 -17.57 6.50 -4.17
CA ALA A 147 -16.51 6.10 -5.09
C ALA A 147 -16.24 7.18 -6.14
N THR A 148 -14.97 7.45 -6.40
CA THR A 148 -14.50 8.31 -7.48
C THR A 148 -13.89 7.46 -8.59
N ALA A 149 -14.10 7.85 -9.84
CA ALA A 149 -13.47 7.20 -10.98
C ALA A 149 -12.19 7.97 -11.36
N THR A 150 -11.12 7.25 -11.68
CA THR A 150 -9.88 7.87 -12.18
C THR A 150 -10.11 8.44 -13.58
N SER A 151 -9.93 9.75 -13.72
CA SER A 151 -10.07 10.45 -15.00
C SER A 151 -8.85 10.25 -15.93
N ALA A 152 -7.68 9.96 -15.34
CA ALA A 152 -6.40 9.72 -16.01
C ALA A 152 -5.71 8.46 -15.47
N LYS A 153 -4.83 7.85 -16.29
CA LYS A 153 -3.90 6.82 -15.80
C LYS A 153 -2.89 7.47 -14.86
N SER A 154 -2.65 6.89 -13.69
CA SER A 154 -1.53 7.29 -12.83
C SER A 154 -0.49 6.19 -12.79
N LYS A 155 0.78 6.59 -12.79
CA LYS A 155 1.92 5.74 -12.49
C LYS A 155 2.60 6.33 -11.27
N SER A 156 2.95 5.49 -10.30
CA SER A 156 3.70 5.92 -9.13
C SER A 156 4.73 4.86 -8.73
N MET A 157 5.79 5.32 -8.08
CA MET A 157 6.90 4.50 -7.56
C MET A 157 7.25 4.97 -6.14
N SER A 158 7.77 4.09 -5.28
CA SER A 158 6.85 3.27 -4.47
C SER A 158 7.48 2.22 -3.50
N GLU A 159 8.57 2.40 -2.75
CA GLU A 159 9.26 1.31 -2.02
C GLU A 159 9.79 0.32 -3.06
N GLY A 160 10.38 0.87 -4.14
CA GLY A 160 10.97 0.10 -5.24
C GLY A 160 9.91 -0.51 -6.15
N ILE A 161 8.64 -0.38 -5.79
CA ILE A 161 7.51 -1.00 -6.45
C ILE A 161 6.86 0.01 -7.41
N ARG A 162 6.58 -0.44 -8.64
CA ARG A 162 5.90 0.36 -9.68
C ARG A 162 4.42 0.05 -9.71
N PHE A 163 3.60 1.06 -9.44
CA PHE A 163 2.15 0.98 -9.48
C PHE A 163 1.61 1.65 -10.75
N VAL A 164 0.63 1.02 -11.40
CA VAL A 164 -0.03 1.55 -12.59
C VAL A 164 -1.54 1.44 -12.41
N SER A 165 -2.22 2.57 -12.29
CA SER A 165 -3.68 2.61 -12.40
C SER A 165 -4.09 2.84 -13.85
N SER A 166 -5.12 2.12 -14.28
CA SER A 166 -5.75 2.43 -15.56
C SER A 166 -6.85 3.47 -15.40
N ARG A 167 -7.10 4.23 -16.47
CA ARG A 167 -8.20 5.18 -16.56
C ARG A 167 -9.54 4.46 -16.34
N GLY A 168 -10.40 5.04 -15.50
CA GLY A 168 -11.75 4.53 -15.20
C GLY A 168 -11.82 3.52 -14.05
N THR A 169 -10.71 3.27 -13.33
CA THR A 169 -10.75 2.52 -12.07
C THR A 169 -11.51 3.30 -11.00
N LYS A 170 -12.28 2.60 -10.17
CA LYS A 170 -12.99 3.19 -9.04
C LYS A 170 -12.17 3.07 -7.76
N SER A 171 -12.14 4.11 -6.96
CA SER A 171 -11.55 4.12 -5.62
C SER A 171 -12.46 4.81 -4.61
N ARG A 172 -12.33 4.44 -3.34
CA ARG A 172 -13.02 5.08 -2.20
C ARG A 172 -12.02 5.39 -1.10
N PRO A 173 -12.06 6.59 -0.51
CA PRO A 173 -11.38 6.83 0.77
C PRO A 173 -12.10 6.05 1.86
N VAL A 174 -11.32 5.58 2.84
CA VAL A 174 -11.80 4.70 3.90
C VAL A 174 -11.16 5.04 5.23
N ALA A 175 -11.83 4.63 6.31
CA ALA A 175 -11.24 4.56 7.64
C ALA A 175 -10.75 3.14 7.91
N VAL A 176 -9.61 3.03 8.58
CA VAL A 176 -8.96 1.76 8.90
C VAL A 176 -9.01 1.53 10.40
N LYS A 177 -9.26 0.28 10.81
CA LYS A 177 -9.15 -0.18 12.19
C LYS A 177 -8.50 -1.55 12.24
N GLY A 178 -7.61 -1.78 13.20
CA GLY A 178 -7.01 -3.09 13.41
C GLY A 178 -5.60 -2.98 13.96
N THR A 179 -4.78 -3.99 13.69
CA THR A 179 -3.44 -4.10 14.25
C THR A 179 -2.41 -4.48 13.21
N VAL A 180 -1.20 -3.93 13.38
CA VAL A 180 0.02 -4.40 12.74
C VAL A 180 1.02 -4.73 13.84
N THR A 181 1.54 -5.94 13.83
CA THR A 181 2.53 -6.40 14.80
C THR A 181 3.84 -6.72 14.11
N LEU A 182 4.94 -6.32 14.72
CA LEU A 182 6.31 -6.66 14.33
C LEU A 182 6.98 -7.33 15.53
N GLY A 183 7.24 -8.64 15.45
CA GLY A 183 7.60 -9.43 16.63
C GLY A 183 6.54 -9.29 17.74
N ALA A 184 6.99 -8.89 18.93
CA ALA A 184 6.11 -8.60 20.07
C ALA A 184 5.53 -7.16 20.07
N GLN A 185 6.04 -6.27 19.22
CA GLN A 185 5.65 -4.86 19.18
C GLN A 185 4.37 -4.65 18.36
N LYS A 186 3.45 -3.83 18.86
CA LYS A 186 2.31 -3.32 18.09
C LYS A 186 2.68 -1.98 17.45
N VAL A 187 3.12 -2.02 16.19
CA VAL A 187 3.49 -0.81 15.44
C VAL A 187 2.26 -0.04 14.95
N VAL A 188 1.12 -0.73 14.77
CA VAL A 188 -0.20 -0.10 14.63
C VAL A 188 -1.16 -0.74 15.62
N ALA A 189 -1.78 0.08 16.46
CA ALA A 189 -2.83 -0.31 17.40
C ALA A 189 -4.22 0.13 16.89
N PRO A 190 -5.33 -0.46 17.39
CA PRO A 190 -6.68 -0.22 16.86
C PRO A 190 -7.17 1.22 16.93
N ASP A 191 -6.58 2.01 17.81
CA ASP A 191 -6.87 3.41 18.09
C ASP A 191 -6.01 4.39 17.28
N ILE A 192 -4.95 3.91 16.60
CA ILE A 192 -4.12 4.75 15.74
C ILE A 192 -4.87 5.01 14.42
N PRO A 193 -5.25 6.26 14.11
CA PRO A 193 -5.92 6.56 12.86
C PRO A 193 -4.94 6.49 11.68
N SER A 194 -5.38 5.91 10.57
CA SER A 194 -4.70 6.09 9.28
C SER A 194 -4.87 7.53 8.81
N TYR A 195 -3.79 8.22 8.43
CA TYR A 195 -3.91 9.54 7.80
C TYR A 195 -4.30 9.43 6.32
N PHE A 196 -4.01 8.29 5.71
CA PHE A 196 -4.42 7.97 4.34
C PHE A 196 -4.84 6.51 4.24
N ALA A 197 -5.96 6.24 3.57
CA ALA A 197 -6.35 4.89 3.21
C ALA A 197 -7.36 4.86 2.06
N THR A 198 -7.27 3.84 1.21
CA THR A 198 -8.22 3.65 0.10
C THR A 198 -8.55 2.19 -0.18
N ILE A 199 -9.76 1.96 -0.70
CA ILE A 199 -10.16 0.71 -1.37
C ILE A 199 -10.32 1.04 -2.85
N GLY A 200 -9.70 0.27 -3.75
CA GLY A 200 -9.73 0.53 -5.18
C GLY A 200 -9.92 -0.72 -6.02
N SER A 201 -10.44 -0.54 -7.24
CA SER A 201 -10.34 -1.54 -8.29
C SER A 201 -8.95 -1.48 -8.92
N VAL A 202 -8.26 -2.61 -9.00
CA VAL A 202 -7.01 -2.78 -9.72
C VAL A 202 -7.32 -3.17 -11.15
N ILE A 203 -6.83 -2.41 -12.12
CA ILE A 203 -6.85 -2.81 -13.52
C ILE A 203 -5.49 -2.42 -14.10
N THR A 204 -4.61 -3.39 -14.35
CA THR A 204 -3.38 -3.16 -15.14
C THR A 204 -3.53 -3.75 -16.54
N LYS A 205 -2.88 -3.12 -17.51
CA LYS A 205 -2.83 -3.55 -18.92
C LYS A 205 -1.46 -4.09 -19.32
N GLU A 206 -0.53 -4.20 -18.37
CA GLU A 206 0.86 -4.57 -18.59
C GLU A 206 1.27 -5.62 -17.54
N LYS A 207 1.47 -6.88 -17.98
CA LYS A 207 2.26 -7.88 -17.27
C LYS A 207 3.43 -8.23 -18.20
N THR A 208 4.65 -8.00 -17.76
CA THR A 208 5.83 -8.58 -18.42
C THR A 208 5.92 -10.02 -17.95
N VAL A 209 5.77 -10.97 -18.87
CA VAL A 209 6.01 -12.39 -18.58
C VAL A 209 7.39 -12.70 -19.13
N THR A 210 8.36 -12.88 -18.26
CA THR A 210 9.63 -13.52 -18.61
C THR A 210 9.32 -15.00 -18.80
N ARG A 211 9.63 -15.55 -19.97
CA ARG A 211 9.59 -16.98 -20.26
C ARG A 211 11.01 -17.44 -20.50
#